data_AF-A0A7R9YBZ2-F1
#
_entry.id   AF-A0A7R9YBZ2-F1
#
_cell.length_a   1.000
_cell.length_b   1.000
_cell.length_c   1.000
_cell.angle_alpha   90.00
_cell.angle_beta   90.00
_cell.angle_gamma   90.00
#
_symmetry.space_group_name_H-M   'P 1'
#
loop_
_entity.id
_entity.type
_entity.pdbx_description
1 polymer ?
#
loop_
_entity_poly.entity_id
_entity_poly.type
_entity_poly.pdbx_seq_one_letter_code
_entity_poly.pdbx_strand_id
1 'polypeptide(L)'
;VKRGLLFVAEIPRALSDAGVDFDAAGAILAHTCLRCEAEDKGVRARACLFFAEALAQMLDVELEADLVDKIEEVLLRRLKDRAPNVRAAAAKTAALLQEDDGSGGVRKITRELIRRMSSDTSKDVRVNAVASVALSPETLAPLLERLRDLKLEA
;
A
#
# COMPACT_ATOMS: atom_id res chain seq x y z
N VAL A 1 6.69 10.07 15.32
CA VAL A 1 6.03 9.97 13.99
C VAL A 1 4.90 8.92 14.00
N LYS A 2 5.15 7.64 14.32
CA LYS A 2 4.11 6.58 14.30
C LYS A 2 2.86 6.89 15.15
N ARG A 3 3.03 7.46 16.35
CA ARG A 3 1.90 7.89 17.21
C ARG A 3 1.02 8.97 16.60
N GLY A 4 1.60 9.92 15.87
CA GLY A 4 0.82 10.96 15.19
C GLY A 4 0.04 10.43 13.99
N LEU A 5 0.60 9.44 13.28
CA LEU A 5 -0.07 8.77 12.16
C LEU A 5 -1.28 7.97 12.66
N LEU A 6 -1.12 7.23 13.76
CA LEU A 6 -2.22 6.49 14.40
C LEU A 6 -3.33 7.43 14.87
N PHE A 7 -2.96 8.54 15.54
CA PHE A 7 -3.93 9.54 15.98
C PHE A 7 -4.77 10.08 14.81
N VAL A 8 -4.15 10.44 13.69
CA VAL A 8 -4.90 10.95 12.53
C VAL A 8 -5.80 9.87 11.92
N ALA A 9 -5.36 8.61 11.91
CA ALA A 9 -6.15 7.49 11.40
C ALA A 9 -7.34 7.12 12.30
N GLU A 10 -7.33 7.49 13.58
CA GLU A 10 -8.43 7.28 14.54
C GLU A 10 -9.53 8.37 14.43
N ILE A 11 -9.23 9.52 13.81
CA ILE A 11 -10.17 10.65 13.71
C ILE A 11 -11.51 10.25 13.07
N PRO A 12 -11.56 9.50 11.95
CA PRO A 12 -12.85 9.13 11.35
C PRO A 12 -13.73 8.33 12.29
N ARG A 13 -13.16 7.37 13.02
CA ARG A 13 -13.90 6.58 14.01
C ARG A 13 -14.43 7.46 15.15
N ALA A 14 -13.58 8.33 15.69
CA ALA A 14 -13.97 9.26 16.76
C ALA A 14 -15.08 10.23 16.34
N LEU A 15 -15.07 10.70 15.09
CA LEU A 15 -16.12 11.58 14.54
C LEU A 15 -17.42 10.82 14.30
N SER A 16 -17.35 9.60 13.78
CA SER A 16 -18.51 8.72 13.63
C SER A 16 -19.17 8.41 14.97
N ASP A 17 -18.38 8.05 15.99
CA ASP A 17 -18.86 7.80 17.36
C ASP A 17 -19.49 9.04 17.99
N ALA A 18 -19.02 10.24 17.63
CA ALA A 18 -19.59 11.51 18.06
C ALA A 18 -20.85 11.93 17.27
N GLY A 19 -21.29 11.13 16.29
CA GLY A 19 -22.44 11.43 15.43
C GLY A 19 -22.19 12.59 14.46
N VAL A 20 -20.93 12.86 14.12
CA VAL A 20 -20.56 13.91 13.16
C VAL A 20 -20.68 13.34 11.75
N ASP A 21 -21.61 13.89 10.97
CA ASP A 21 -21.81 13.56 9.55
C ASP A 21 -20.76 14.27 8.68
N PHE A 22 -19.56 13.70 8.66
CA PHE A 22 -18.44 14.14 7.83
C PHE A 22 -17.59 12.95 7.39
N ASP A 23 -17.39 12.80 6.09
CA ASP A 23 -16.51 11.77 5.52
C ASP A 23 -15.02 12.13 5.74
N ALA A 24 -14.59 12.00 6.98
CA ALA A 24 -13.20 12.20 7.36
C ALA A 24 -12.27 11.17 6.72
N ALA A 25 -12.73 9.93 6.55
CA ALA A 25 -11.93 8.86 5.98
C ALA A 25 -11.60 9.16 4.51
N GLY A 26 -12.62 9.43 3.69
CA GLY A 26 -12.45 9.80 2.29
C GLY A 26 -11.61 11.07 2.14
N ALA A 27 -11.86 12.12 2.95
CA ALA A 27 -11.06 13.34 2.91
C ALA A 27 -9.57 13.10 3.23
N ILE A 28 -9.27 12.28 4.25
CA ILE A 28 -7.89 11.94 4.64
C ILE A 28 -7.21 11.11 3.54
N LEU A 29 -7.88 10.10 3.01
CA LEU A 29 -7.33 9.23 1.96
C LEU A 29 -7.13 10.00 0.65
N ALA A 30 -8.07 10.84 0.24
CA ALA A 30 -7.95 11.70 -0.93
C ALA A 30 -6.79 12.68 -0.79
N HIS A 31 -6.63 13.32 0.38
CA HIS A 31 -5.47 14.18 0.62
C HIS A 31 -4.17 13.38 0.56
N THR A 32 -4.15 12.17 1.10
CA THR A 32 -2.93 11.35 1.08
C THR A 32 -2.56 10.91 -0.34
N CYS A 33 -3.54 10.61 -1.20
CA CYS A 33 -3.32 10.37 -2.62
C CYS A 33 -2.58 11.54 -3.29
N LEU A 34 -2.99 12.78 -3.01
CA LEU A 34 -2.28 13.97 -3.50
C LEU A 34 -0.84 14.03 -2.97
N ARG A 35 -0.61 13.70 -1.69
CA ARG A 35 0.74 13.69 -1.11
C ARG A 35 1.63 12.60 -1.67
N CYS A 36 1.06 11.46 -2.08
CA CYS A 36 1.78 10.44 -2.82
C CYS A 36 2.31 10.96 -4.16
N GLU A 37 1.78 12.04 -4.71
CA GLU A 37 2.21 12.63 -5.99
C GLU A 37 3.21 13.80 -5.85
N ALA A 38 3.60 14.16 -4.64
CA ALA A 38 4.53 15.25 -4.39
C ALA A 38 5.87 15.09 -5.12
N GLU A 39 6.53 16.20 -5.46
CA GLU A 39 7.85 16.20 -6.12
C GLU A 39 8.94 15.61 -5.21
N ASP A 40 8.89 15.90 -3.92
CA ASP A 40 9.84 15.38 -2.94
C ASP A 40 9.62 13.87 -2.67
N LYS A 41 10.66 13.08 -2.90
CA LYS A 41 10.66 11.63 -2.68
C LYS A 41 10.38 11.25 -1.21
N GLY A 42 10.78 12.09 -0.26
CA GLY A 42 10.54 11.87 1.16
C GLY A 42 9.07 12.03 1.53
N VAL A 43 8.41 13.05 0.95
CA VAL A 43 6.96 13.24 1.07
C VAL A 43 6.21 12.06 0.48
N ARG A 44 6.56 11.62 -0.75
CA ARG A 44 5.92 10.45 -1.37
C ARG A 44 6.05 9.18 -0.51
N ALA A 45 7.27 8.89 -0.04
CA ALA A 45 7.52 7.70 0.78
C ALA A 45 6.73 7.74 2.10
N ARG A 46 6.71 8.90 2.78
CA ARG A 46 5.94 9.08 4.02
C ARG A 46 4.44 9.01 3.78
N ALA A 47 3.96 9.55 2.66
CA ALA A 47 2.56 9.48 2.27
C ALA A 47 2.14 8.03 2.03
N CYS A 48 2.91 7.21 1.31
CA CYS A 48 2.62 5.78 1.14
C CYS A 48 2.58 5.04 2.50
N LEU A 49 3.53 5.31 3.39
CA LEU A 49 3.53 4.69 4.73
C LEU A 49 2.32 5.12 5.58
N PHE A 50 1.94 6.40 5.54
CA PHE A 50 0.71 6.86 6.18
C PHE A 50 -0.50 6.15 5.59
N PHE A 51 -0.54 6.03 4.26
CA PHE A 51 -1.60 5.35 3.52
C PHE A 51 -1.82 3.92 4.04
N ALA A 52 -0.74 3.18 4.29
CA ALA A 52 -0.82 1.81 4.82
C ALA A 52 -1.47 1.75 6.20
N GLU A 53 -1.06 2.65 7.10
CA GLU A 53 -1.59 2.68 8.47
C GLU A 53 -3.04 3.21 8.46
N ALA A 54 -3.36 4.22 7.64
CA ALA A 54 -4.70 4.78 7.51
C ALA A 54 -5.69 3.74 6.96
N LEU A 55 -5.37 3.08 5.85
CA LEU A 55 -6.22 2.02 5.30
C LEU A 55 -6.44 0.89 6.30
N ALA A 56 -5.39 0.46 7.02
CA ALA A 56 -5.51 -0.61 8.02
C ALA A 56 -6.46 -0.25 9.17
N GLN A 57 -6.56 1.03 9.53
CA GLN A 57 -7.50 1.49 10.57
C GLN A 57 -8.91 1.71 10.05
N MET A 58 -9.08 1.86 8.74
CA MET A 58 -10.33 2.22 8.05
C MET A 58 -10.89 1.07 7.20
N LEU A 59 -10.49 -0.18 7.45
CA LEU A 59 -10.99 -1.36 6.71
C LEU A 59 -12.50 -1.55 6.84
N ASP A 60 -13.09 -1.03 7.91
CA ASP A 60 -14.53 -1.06 8.23
C ASP A 60 -15.31 0.12 7.64
N VAL A 61 -14.63 1.07 6.98
CA VAL A 61 -15.26 2.27 6.42
C VAL A 61 -15.60 2.05 4.94
N GLU A 62 -16.86 2.29 4.57
CA GLU A 62 -17.27 2.31 3.17
C GLU A 62 -16.64 3.52 2.46
N LEU A 63 -15.92 3.26 1.37
CA LEU A 63 -15.28 4.29 0.55
C LEU A 63 -15.98 4.39 -0.80
N GLU A 64 -16.01 5.59 -1.37
CA GLU A 64 -16.47 5.80 -2.75
C GLU A 64 -15.60 5.00 -3.73
N ALA A 65 -16.25 4.33 -4.70
CA ALA A 65 -15.56 3.47 -5.67
C ALA A 65 -14.47 4.22 -6.44
N ASP A 66 -14.74 5.45 -6.87
CA ASP A 66 -13.78 6.31 -7.59
C ASP A 66 -12.53 6.59 -6.75
N LEU A 67 -12.68 6.73 -5.42
CA LEU A 67 -11.56 6.90 -4.51
C LEU A 67 -10.73 5.62 -4.41
N VAL A 68 -11.37 4.46 -4.30
CA VAL A 68 -10.68 3.16 -4.29
C VAL A 68 -9.87 2.95 -5.57
N ASP A 69 -10.46 3.22 -6.73
CA ASP A 69 -9.78 3.16 -8.02
C ASP A 69 -8.58 4.12 -8.06
N LYS A 70 -8.76 5.34 -7.54
CA LYS A 70 -7.68 6.32 -7.48
C LYS A 70 -6.52 5.84 -6.61
N ILE A 71 -6.82 5.23 -5.48
CA ILE A 71 -5.85 4.66 -4.55
C ILE A 71 -5.02 3.57 -5.23
N GLU A 72 -5.69 2.63 -5.90
CA GLU A 72 -5.02 1.57 -6.65
C GLU A 72 -4.10 2.16 -7.74
N GLU A 73 -4.60 3.13 -8.50
CA GLU A 73 -3.83 3.80 -9.57
C GLU A 73 -2.57 4.51 -9.04
N VAL A 74 -2.71 5.26 -7.95
CA VAL A 74 -1.60 5.97 -7.29
C VAL A 74 -0.57 4.96 -6.77
N LEU A 75 -0.99 3.92 -6.06
CA LEU A 75 -0.07 2.94 -5.48
C LEU A 75 0.65 2.11 -6.55
N LEU A 76 -0.03 1.73 -7.62
CA LEU A 76 0.60 1.11 -8.79
C LEU A 76 1.70 1.99 -9.40
N ARG A 77 1.48 3.30 -9.48
CA ARG A 77 2.51 4.25 -9.92
C ARG A 77 3.66 4.36 -8.92
N ARG A 78 3.41 4.24 -7.61
CA ARG A 78 4.46 4.28 -6.57
C ARG A 78 5.27 3.00 -6.45
N LEU A 79 4.71 1.84 -6.76
CA LEU A 79 5.45 0.58 -6.94
C LEU A 79 6.50 0.68 -8.07
N LYS A 80 6.33 1.63 -8.99
CA LYS A 80 7.23 1.90 -10.12
C LYS A 80 8.03 3.19 -9.96
N ASP A 81 8.06 3.78 -8.76
CA ASP A 81 8.78 5.04 -8.52
C ASP A 81 10.29 4.90 -8.81
N ARG A 82 10.91 5.99 -9.25
CA ARG A 82 12.37 6.04 -9.49
C ARG A 82 13.13 5.83 -8.18
N ALA A 83 12.62 6.34 -7.07
CA ALA A 83 13.25 6.29 -5.76
C ALA A 83 12.93 4.95 -5.05
N PRO A 84 13.94 4.13 -4.69
CA PRO A 84 13.71 2.82 -4.08
C PRO A 84 12.95 2.87 -2.75
N ASN A 85 13.17 3.91 -1.94
CA ASN A 85 12.47 4.09 -0.67
C ASN A 85 10.96 4.32 -0.87
N VAL A 86 10.55 4.95 -1.97
CA VAL A 86 9.13 5.12 -2.31
C VAL A 86 8.53 3.79 -2.75
N ARG A 87 9.25 3.02 -3.59
CA ARG A 87 8.81 1.67 -3.99
C ARG A 87 8.65 0.73 -2.79
N ALA A 88 9.58 0.78 -1.84
CA ALA A 88 9.53 -0.04 -0.63
C ALA A 88 8.31 0.33 0.25
N ALA A 89 8.06 1.62 0.42
CA ALA A 89 6.87 2.11 1.13
C ALA A 89 5.58 1.67 0.43
N ALA A 90 5.50 1.82 -0.90
CA ALA A 90 4.33 1.41 -1.68
C ALA A 90 4.10 -0.11 -1.64
N ALA A 91 5.16 -0.92 -1.65
CA ALA A 91 5.06 -2.37 -1.51
C ALA A 91 4.39 -2.76 -0.18
N LYS A 92 4.76 -2.09 0.91
CA LYS A 92 4.14 -2.30 2.22
C LYS A 92 2.64 -1.94 2.21
N THR A 93 2.28 -0.83 1.58
CA THR A 93 0.88 -0.38 1.49
C THR A 93 0.02 -1.32 0.65
N ALA A 94 0.58 -1.84 -0.44
CA ALA A 94 -0.11 -2.68 -1.40
C ALA A 94 -0.66 -3.99 -0.79
N ALA A 95 -0.17 -4.42 0.37
CA ALA A 95 -0.70 -5.56 1.12
C ALA A 95 -2.23 -5.56 1.25
N LEU A 96 -2.80 -4.37 1.50
CA LEU A 96 -4.23 -4.16 1.79
C LEU A 96 -5.13 -4.11 0.55
N LEU A 97 -4.55 -4.14 -0.66
CA LEU A 97 -5.27 -3.97 -1.93
C LEU A 97 -5.02 -5.15 -2.89
N GLN A 98 -4.99 -6.37 -2.35
CA GLN A 98 -4.77 -7.59 -3.13
C GLN A 98 -5.97 -8.53 -3.18
N GLU A 99 -7.04 -8.23 -2.44
CA GLU A 99 -8.27 -9.04 -2.45
C GLU A 99 -8.83 -9.21 -3.87
N ASP A 100 -9.39 -10.37 -4.17
CA ASP A 100 -9.96 -10.64 -5.50
C ASP A 100 -11.19 -9.75 -5.73
N ASP A 101 -11.25 -9.08 -6.88
CA ASP A 101 -12.39 -8.27 -7.31
C ASP A 101 -13.47 -9.11 -8.04
N GLY A 102 -13.33 -10.44 -8.03
CA GLY A 102 -14.23 -11.36 -8.71
C GLY A 102 -14.03 -11.42 -10.22
N SER A 103 -12.98 -10.78 -10.75
CA SER A 103 -12.62 -10.83 -12.17
C SER A 103 -11.99 -12.17 -12.60
N GLY A 104 -11.75 -13.07 -11.65
CA GLY A 104 -11.16 -14.40 -11.92
C GLY A 104 -9.69 -14.34 -12.34
N GLY A 105 -9.00 -13.22 -12.09
CA GLY A 105 -7.62 -13.00 -12.47
C GLY A 105 -6.80 -12.28 -11.40
N VAL A 106 -5.48 -12.43 -11.45
CA VAL A 106 -4.58 -11.78 -10.48
C VAL A 106 -4.63 -10.25 -10.65
N ARG A 107 -5.04 -9.56 -9.58
CA ARG A 107 -5.08 -8.09 -9.52
C ARG A 107 -3.77 -7.47 -10.01
N LYS A 108 -3.87 -6.28 -10.60
CA LYS A 108 -2.70 -5.55 -11.14
C LYS A 108 -1.65 -5.29 -10.05
N ILE A 109 -2.11 -4.96 -8.84
CA ILE A 109 -1.24 -4.75 -7.67
C ILE A 109 -0.45 -6.02 -7.32
N THR A 110 -1.12 -7.16 -7.20
CA THR A 110 -0.48 -8.45 -6.87
C THR A 110 0.55 -8.83 -7.93
N ARG A 111 0.25 -8.65 -9.22
CA ARG A 111 1.22 -8.89 -10.32
C ARG A 111 2.44 -7.99 -10.22
N GLU A 112 2.25 -6.71 -9.91
CA GLU A 112 3.37 -5.79 -9.75
C GLU A 112 4.19 -6.12 -8.50
N LEU A 113 3.57 -6.53 -7.39
CA LEU A 113 4.26 -7.03 -6.20
C LEU A 113 5.12 -8.26 -6.50
N ILE A 114 4.59 -9.25 -7.22
CA ILE A 114 5.36 -10.42 -7.68
C ILE A 114 6.57 -9.97 -8.50
N ARG A 115 6.38 -9.03 -9.43
CA ARG A 115 7.48 -8.49 -10.24
C ARG A 115 8.54 -7.80 -9.39
N ARG A 116 8.12 -6.95 -8.44
CA ARG A 116 9.04 -6.24 -7.52
C ARG A 116 9.80 -7.23 -6.65
N MET A 117 9.12 -8.23 -6.12
CA MET A 117 9.71 -9.29 -5.32
C MET A 117 10.84 -10.03 -6.05
N SER A 118 10.67 -10.35 -7.33
CA SER A 118 11.64 -11.15 -8.08
C SER A 118 12.78 -10.33 -8.71
N SER A 119 12.51 -9.08 -9.10
CA SER A 119 13.42 -8.34 -10.00
C SER A 119 13.82 -6.94 -9.54
N ASP A 120 13.32 -6.43 -8.39
CA ASP A 120 13.72 -5.09 -7.96
C ASP A 120 15.20 -5.04 -7.56
N THR A 121 15.88 -3.97 -8.00
CA THR A 121 17.30 -3.74 -7.74
C THR A 121 17.58 -3.52 -6.26
N SER A 122 16.62 -2.95 -5.52
CA SER A 122 16.75 -2.71 -4.08
C SER A 122 16.32 -3.93 -3.26
N LYS A 123 17.17 -4.32 -2.29
CA LYS A 123 16.87 -5.39 -1.32
C LYS A 123 15.62 -5.04 -0.51
N ASP A 124 15.51 -3.81 -0.03
CA ASP A 124 14.38 -3.38 0.81
C ASP A 124 13.05 -3.51 0.07
N VAL A 125 13.03 -3.21 -1.23
CA VAL A 125 11.82 -3.37 -2.04
C VAL A 125 11.44 -4.84 -2.16
N ARG A 126 12.42 -5.73 -2.44
CA ARG A 126 12.16 -7.17 -2.53
C ARG A 126 11.64 -7.73 -1.21
N VAL A 127 12.27 -7.38 -0.08
CA VAL A 127 11.85 -7.83 1.27
C VAL A 127 10.44 -7.36 1.60
N ASN A 128 10.13 -6.07 1.38
CA ASN A 128 8.78 -5.56 1.63
C ASN A 128 7.75 -6.21 0.70
N ALA A 129 8.10 -6.47 -0.57
CA ALA A 129 7.19 -7.14 -1.49
C ALA A 129 6.91 -8.60 -1.07
N VAL A 130 7.93 -9.36 -0.64
CA VAL A 130 7.73 -10.72 -0.06
C VAL A 130 6.80 -10.66 1.14
N ALA A 131 7.04 -9.73 2.07
CA ALA A 131 6.26 -9.61 3.29
C ALA A 131 4.80 -9.14 3.04
N SER A 132 4.54 -8.54 1.87
CA SER A 132 3.25 -7.93 1.56
C SER A 132 2.40 -8.76 0.62
N VAL A 133 2.98 -9.66 -0.19
CA VAL A 133 2.20 -10.41 -1.18
C VAL A 133 1.20 -11.33 -0.48
N ALA A 134 -0.06 -11.29 -0.92
CA ALA A 134 -1.10 -12.14 -0.36
C ALA A 134 -0.82 -13.61 -0.75
N LEU A 135 -1.07 -14.54 0.15
CA LEU A 135 -0.89 -15.97 -0.13
C LEU A 135 -2.08 -16.47 -0.96
N SER A 136 -1.81 -16.94 -2.17
CA SER A 136 -2.77 -17.57 -3.07
C SER A 136 -2.08 -18.66 -3.89
N PRO A 137 -2.82 -19.55 -4.57
CA PRO A 137 -2.22 -20.54 -5.47
C PRO A 137 -1.27 -19.92 -6.51
N GLU A 138 -1.58 -18.71 -6.99
CA GLU A 138 -0.81 -17.99 -8.00
C GLU A 138 0.46 -17.35 -7.44
N THR A 139 0.47 -16.95 -6.15
CA THR A 139 1.63 -16.30 -5.52
C THR A 139 2.57 -17.29 -4.84
N LEU A 140 2.12 -18.53 -4.58
CA LEU A 140 2.90 -19.54 -3.86
C LEU A 140 4.22 -19.90 -4.55
N ALA A 141 4.20 -20.24 -5.83
CA ALA A 141 5.42 -20.62 -6.54
C ALA A 141 6.44 -19.44 -6.61
N PRO A 142 6.04 -18.21 -6.99
CA PRO A 142 6.90 -17.04 -6.92
C PRO A 142 7.49 -16.79 -5.52
N LEU A 143 6.70 -17.00 -4.45
CA LEU A 143 7.18 -16.86 -3.07
C LEU A 143 8.26 -17.90 -2.71
N LEU A 144 8.04 -19.16 -3.08
CA LEU A 144 9.00 -20.24 -2.79
C LEU A 144 10.34 -20.03 -3.51
N GLU A 145 10.34 -19.45 -4.71
CA GLU A 145 11.57 -19.06 -5.41
C GLU A 145 12.42 -18.09 -4.61
N ARG A 146 11.81 -17.27 -3.73
CA ARG A 146 12.53 -16.31 -2.89
C ARG A 146 13.29 -16.94 -1.74
N LEU A 147 13.00 -18.20 -1.37
CA LEU A 147 13.81 -18.96 -0.41
C LEU A 147 15.24 -19.18 -0.90
N ARG A 148 15.47 -19.06 -2.21
CA ARG A 148 16.79 -19.17 -2.86
C ARG A 148 17.42 -17.81 -3.18
N ASP A 149 16.87 -16.69 -2.68
CA ASP A 149 17.45 -15.36 -2.95
C ASP A 149 18.83 -15.25 -2.29
N LEU A 150 19.88 -15.24 -3.12
CA LEU A 150 21.28 -15.33 -2.71
C LEU A 150 21.85 -14.05 -2.07
N LYS A 151 21.06 -12.99 -1.90
CA LYS A 151 21.45 -11.83 -1.09
C LYS A 151 21.18 -12.08 0.40
N LEU A 152 21.74 -13.19 0.90
CA LEU A 152 22.06 -13.37 2.32
C LEU A 152 22.98 -12.22 2.75
N GLU A 153 22.84 -11.84 4.00
CA GLU A 153 23.36 -10.60 4.59
C GLU A 153 24.85 -10.36 4.32
N ALA A 154 25.17 -9.10 4.04
CA ALA A 154 26.51 -8.53 4.17
C ALA A 154 26.46 -7.47 5.26
#